data_AF-A0A9E3U0K8-F1
#
_entry.id   AF-A0A9E3U0K8-F1
#
_cell.length_a   1.000
_cell.length_b   1.000
_cell.length_c   1.000
_cell.angle_alpha   90.00
_cell.angle_beta   90.00
_cell.angle_gamma   90.00
#
_symmetry.space_group_name_H-M   'P 1'
#
loop_
_entity.id
_entity.type
_entity.pdbx_description
1 polymer ?
#
loop_
_entity_poly.entity_id
_entity_poly.type
_entity_poly.pdbx_seq_one_letter_code
_entity_poly.pdbx_strand_id
1 'polypeptide(L)'
;ADLNDAGGSGANNFFQISSLNQLNGAGGVTISAWVNTETQGSSAYNGIFMTRDFNNQSNNSWGLAFETTGGDHLDSRVDGPGIDSANGLLSPGAGWVHVALTWDGATQTHRQFVNGVQTNSASTAGDGGLSGGTIAGASNGPWFIGYDNCCVNTRDLDGQIDDAAVWNQALTPAEIKQVYDAGLNNTGAANAFASSAALGAIQQGLVGSWNMDQATGTQAAADSINNNHAALTNMDVNGDWVSGQIGRALDFDGSNDQAVISGISQIDGSPEMTISTWVNSDGGNNGWEGIFQHRSAANNNQNGLMFPGSGPADDLQGRINNSNFGDGTTPAGAAPTGTWVHVVQTYKAGEFHRIYIDGVLVQEDVGASAGNIISDGAWRFGNDVCCGGRFYDGQIDDTGLWSRALSGQEIEAIRQAGLNGISHTRAFIPEDTPLQQSLVGHWTFDQARFTPTAFDSLGGADAAMSGMDAGSDWVAGQIGGALQFDGGNDQAVI
;
A
#
# COMPACT_ATOMS: atom_id res chain seq x y z
N ALA A 1 0.83 19.29 -27.58
CA ALA A 1 -0.34 20.08 -28.01
C ALA A 1 -1.14 20.31 -26.75
N ASP A 2 -1.38 21.59 -26.44
CA ASP A 2 -1.90 22.09 -25.17
C ASP A 2 -3.09 21.30 -24.62
N LEU A 3 -3.02 20.95 -23.34
CA LEU A 3 -4.19 20.76 -22.50
C LEU A 3 -4.23 21.95 -21.55
N ASN A 4 -4.83 23.04 -22.03
CA ASN A 4 -5.36 24.03 -21.10
C ASN A 4 -6.60 23.41 -20.45
N ASP A 5 -6.59 23.47 -19.13
CA ASP A 5 -7.76 23.52 -18.27
C ASP A 5 -8.98 24.15 -18.98
N ALA A 6 -10.04 23.36 -19.06
CA ALA A 6 -11.39 23.81 -19.37
C ALA A 6 -12.38 23.14 -18.40
N GLY A 7 -12.04 23.13 -17.10
CA GLY A 7 -12.86 22.54 -16.04
C GLY A 7 -12.68 23.22 -14.69
N GLY A 8 -12.63 24.56 -14.66
CA GLY A 8 -12.80 25.29 -13.41
C GLY A 8 -14.18 25.05 -12.80
N SER A 9 -14.25 24.97 -11.46
CA SER A 9 -15.45 25.13 -10.61
C SER A 9 -16.80 24.91 -11.33
N GLY A 10 -17.22 23.66 -11.51
CA GLY A 10 -18.50 23.35 -12.14
C GLY A 10 -18.61 21.98 -12.79
N ALA A 11 -18.28 20.89 -12.09
CA ALA A 11 -18.60 19.54 -12.56
C ALA A 11 -18.78 18.57 -11.39
N ASN A 12 -19.73 17.63 -11.50
CA ASN A 12 -19.99 16.62 -10.47
C ASN A 12 -18.77 15.71 -10.27
N ASN A 13 -18.16 15.70 -9.08
CA ASN A 13 -17.06 14.81 -8.74
C ASN A 13 -17.59 13.41 -8.40
N PHE A 14 -17.51 12.44 -9.32
CA PHE A 14 -17.81 11.04 -9.01
C PHE A 14 -17.13 10.05 -9.94
N PHE A 15 -17.09 8.80 -9.50
CA PHE A 15 -16.74 7.66 -10.33
C PHE A 15 -17.96 6.93 -10.81
N GLN A 16 -17.96 6.56 -12.08
CA GLN A 16 -18.94 5.64 -12.63
C GLN A 16 -18.25 4.34 -13.04
N ILE A 17 -18.70 3.25 -12.43
CA ILE A 17 -18.38 1.89 -12.84
C ILE A 17 -19.54 1.41 -13.70
N SER A 18 -19.25 1.12 -14.97
CA SER A 18 -20.28 0.80 -15.97
C SER A 18 -21.17 -0.39 -15.59
N SER A 19 -20.60 -1.40 -14.93
CA SER A 19 -21.33 -2.53 -14.32
C SER A 19 -20.41 -3.36 -13.43
N LEU A 20 -20.98 -4.04 -12.43
CA LEU A 20 -20.30 -5.08 -11.62
C LEU A 20 -20.96 -6.44 -11.87
N ASN A 21 -20.84 -6.97 -13.09
CA ASN A 21 -21.60 -8.16 -13.52
C ASN A 21 -21.30 -9.43 -12.70
N GLN A 22 -20.18 -9.47 -11.98
CA GLN A 22 -19.78 -10.56 -11.10
C GLN A 22 -20.70 -10.70 -9.87
N LEU A 23 -21.52 -9.69 -9.56
CA LEU A 23 -22.56 -9.77 -8.53
C LEU A 23 -23.82 -10.49 -9.02
N ASN A 24 -24.00 -10.68 -10.33
CA ASN A 24 -25.18 -11.36 -10.87
C ASN A 24 -25.22 -12.82 -10.39
N GLY A 25 -26.28 -13.19 -9.67
CA GLY A 25 -26.43 -14.53 -9.11
C GLY A 25 -25.56 -14.80 -7.88
N ALA A 26 -24.88 -13.79 -7.33
CA ALA A 26 -24.11 -13.92 -6.12
C ALA A 26 -25.01 -14.22 -4.91
N GLY A 27 -24.59 -15.13 -4.04
CA GLY A 27 -25.31 -15.50 -2.81
C GLY A 27 -25.16 -14.50 -1.68
N GLY A 28 -24.32 -13.49 -1.85
CA GLY A 28 -24.13 -12.38 -0.92
C GLY A 28 -23.37 -11.23 -1.56
N VAL A 29 -23.22 -10.13 -0.83
CA VAL A 29 -22.37 -8.99 -1.23
C VAL A 29 -21.78 -8.32 0.00
N THR A 30 -20.59 -7.76 -0.18
CA THR A 30 -20.00 -6.83 0.78
C THR A 30 -19.54 -5.59 0.03
N ILE A 31 -19.74 -4.42 0.62
CA ILE A 31 -19.22 -3.14 0.11
C ILE A 31 -18.50 -2.46 1.28
N SER A 32 -17.32 -1.92 1.02
CA SER A 32 -16.46 -1.29 2.02
C SER A 32 -15.78 -0.05 1.45
N ALA A 33 -15.53 0.95 2.30
CA ALA A 33 -14.72 2.12 1.98
C ALA A 33 -14.21 2.80 3.26
N TRP A 34 -13.08 3.49 3.16
CA TRP A 34 -12.71 4.56 4.08
C TRP A 34 -13.30 5.87 3.59
N VAL A 35 -13.88 6.65 4.51
CA VAL A 35 -14.57 7.90 4.19
C VAL A 35 -14.21 8.96 5.21
N ASN A 36 -13.89 10.16 4.75
CA ASN A 36 -13.72 11.35 5.59
C ASN A 36 -14.69 12.43 5.11
N THR A 37 -15.87 12.50 5.73
CA THR A 37 -16.90 13.49 5.38
C THR A 37 -16.47 14.89 5.84
N GLU A 38 -16.55 15.88 4.96
CA GLU A 38 -16.16 17.27 5.27
C GLU A 38 -17.35 18.16 5.62
N THR A 39 -18.43 18.06 4.84
CA THR A 39 -19.69 18.76 5.11
C THR A 39 -20.90 17.85 4.89
N GLN A 40 -22.10 18.44 4.91
CA GLN A 40 -23.34 17.73 4.59
C GLN A 40 -23.35 17.18 3.16
N GLY A 41 -22.56 17.69 2.22
CA GLY A 41 -22.68 17.34 0.80
C GLY A 41 -23.81 18.11 0.10
N SER A 42 -24.21 17.65 -1.08
CA SER A 42 -25.20 18.37 -1.90
C SER A 42 -26.65 18.13 -1.46
N SER A 43 -26.89 17.16 -0.57
CA SER A 43 -28.21 16.90 0.01
C SER A 43 -28.16 16.31 1.42
N ALA A 44 -29.32 16.02 2.00
CA ALA A 44 -29.39 15.32 3.28
C ALA A 44 -29.03 13.82 3.18
N TYR A 45 -28.84 13.29 1.97
CA TYR A 45 -28.53 11.88 1.68
C TYR A 45 -27.54 11.80 0.52
N ASN A 46 -26.29 11.41 0.76
CA ASN A 46 -25.23 11.47 -0.24
C ASN A 46 -24.55 10.11 -0.43
N GLY A 47 -24.39 9.70 -1.68
CA GLY A 47 -23.85 8.37 -1.99
C GLY A 47 -22.36 8.27 -1.68
N ILE A 48 -21.96 7.19 -1.02
CA ILE A 48 -20.56 6.86 -0.78
C ILE A 48 -20.11 5.84 -1.83
N PHE A 49 -20.77 4.69 -1.87
CA PHE A 49 -20.59 3.66 -2.89
C PHE A 49 -21.91 2.96 -3.10
N MET A 50 -22.61 3.24 -4.21
CA MET A 50 -23.95 2.70 -4.42
C MET A 50 -24.40 2.58 -5.89
N THR A 51 -25.52 1.87 -6.09
CA THR A 51 -26.30 1.83 -7.34
C THR A 51 -27.79 1.94 -7.02
N ARG A 52 -28.59 2.50 -7.94
CA ARG A 52 -30.05 2.68 -7.82
C ARG A 52 -30.90 2.08 -8.94
N ASP A 53 -30.29 1.71 -10.06
CA ASP A 53 -30.98 1.16 -11.22
C ASP A 53 -30.90 -0.37 -11.24
N PHE A 54 -31.15 -1.00 -10.09
CA PHE A 54 -31.19 -2.46 -9.99
C PHE A 54 -32.56 -2.97 -10.49
N ASN A 55 -32.58 -3.81 -11.52
CA ASN A 55 -33.81 -4.41 -12.09
C ASN A 55 -34.88 -3.41 -12.62
N ASN A 56 -34.51 -2.21 -13.08
CA ASN A 56 -35.44 -1.19 -13.60
C ASN A 56 -36.55 -0.77 -12.61
N GLN A 57 -36.30 -0.87 -11.30
CA GLN A 57 -37.24 -0.44 -10.25
C GLN A 57 -36.73 0.85 -9.57
N SER A 58 -37.55 1.90 -9.59
CA SER A 58 -37.16 3.28 -9.27
C SER A 58 -36.97 3.60 -7.77
N ASN A 59 -36.55 2.65 -6.95
CA ASN A 59 -36.12 2.91 -5.55
C ASN A 59 -35.26 1.78 -4.95
N ASN A 60 -34.78 0.85 -5.76
CA ASN A 60 -34.05 -0.32 -5.30
C ASN A 60 -32.56 0.00 -5.32
N SER A 61 -32.05 0.38 -4.15
CA SER A 61 -30.66 0.80 -3.98
C SER A 61 -29.82 -0.25 -3.25
N TRP A 62 -28.60 -0.43 -3.73
CA TRP A 62 -27.55 -1.16 -3.02
C TRP A 62 -26.42 -0.19 -2.72
N GLY A 63 -25.91 -0.18 -1.49
CA GLY A 63 -24.73 0.62 -1.17
C GLY A 63 -24.76 1.34 0.16
N LEU A 64 -23.78 2.21 0.31
CA LEU A 64 -23.51 3.03 1.49
C LEU A 64 -23.78 4.49 1.17
N ALA A 65 -24.36 5.22 2.12
CA ALA A 65 -24.62 6.65 2.01
C ALA A 65 -24.41 7.37 3.35
N PHE A 66 -24.02 8.64 3.29
CA PHE A 66 -24.03 9.54 4.42
C PHE A 66 -25.38 10.27 4.48
N GLU A 67 -26.10 10.14 5.59
CA GLU A 67 -27.39 10.78 5.81
C GLU A 67 -27.37 11.70 7.02
N THR A 68 -28.06 12.84 6.91
CA THR A 68 -28.20 13.86 7.95
C THR A 68 -29.66 14.05 8.41
N THR A 69 -30.61 13.40 7.74
CA THR A 69 -32.02 13.40 8.15
C THR A 69 -32.16 12.66 9.49
N GLY A 70 -32.58 13.35 10.54
CA GLY A 70 -32.69 12.73 11.87
C GLY A 70 -31.36 12.63 12.64
N GLY A 71 -30.28 13.18 12.09
CA GLY A 71 -28.93 13.25 12.67
C GLY A 71 -27.88 12.70 11.69
N ASP A 72 -26.60 12.99 11.95
CA ASP A 72 -25.49 12.55 11.07
C ASP A 72 -25.20 11.07 11.30
N HIS A 73 -25.37 10.23 10.27
CA HIS A 73 -25.17 8.79 10.36
C HIS A 73 -24.84 8.15 9.00
N LEU A 74 -24.33 6.92 9.06
CA LEU A 74 -24.27 6.01 7.92
C LEU A 74 -25.63 5.35 7.67
N ASP A 75 -26.14 5.42 6.44
CA ASP A 75 -27.21 4.59 5.89
C ASP A 75 -26.60 3.50 4.99
N SER A 76 -27.16 2.30 5.06
CA SER A 76 -26.81 1.22 4.14
C SER A 76 -28.06 0.57 3.56
N ARG A 77 -27.99 0.15 2.29
CA ARG A 77 -29.15 -0.40 1.55
C ARG A 77 -28.81 -1.65 0.75
N VAL A 78 -29.77 -2.56 0.67
CA VAL A 78 -29.66 -3.88 0.02
C VAL A 78 -30.98 -4.27 -0.66
N ASP A 79 -31.41 -3.51 -1.66
CA ASP A 79 -32.68 -3.77 -2.39
C ASP A 79 -33.92 -3.84 -1.48
N GLY A 80 -34.03 -2.87 -0.57
CA GLY A 80 -35.06 -2.85 0.47
C GLY A 80 -34.94 -1.62 1.39
N PRO A 81 -35.64 -1.59 2.53
CA PRO A 81 -35.49 -0.52 3.51
C PRO A 81 -34.03 -0.45 3.99
N GLY A 82 -33.51 0.78 4.08
CA GLY A 82 -32.18 1.05 4.63
C GLY A 82 -32.10 0.75 6.12
N ILE A 83 -30.88 0.63 6.63
CA ILE A 83 -30.61 0.63 8.07
C ILE A 83 -29.65 1.75 8.41
N ASP A 84 -29.95 2.41 9.51
CA ASP A 84 -29.19 3.56 9.99
C ASP A 84 -28.25 3.15 11.12
N SER A 85 -27.03 3.69 11.10
CA SER A 85 -26.16 3.65 12.28
C SER A 85 -26.68 4.60 13.37
N ALA A 86 -26.12 4.51 14.58
CA ALA A 86 -26.37 5.53 15.59
C ALA A 86 -25.77 6.88 15.15
N ASN A 87 -26.47 7.97 15.47
CA ASN A 87 -26.00 9.33 15.18
C ASN A 87 -24.58 9.57 15.73
N GLY A 88 -23.74 10.25 14.95
CA GLY A 88 -22.38 10.62 15.32
C GLY A 88 -21.30 9.61 14.90
N LEU A 89 -21.68 8.45 14.35
CA LEU A 89 -20.71 7.43 13.91
C LEU A 89 -20.10 7.71 12.53
N LEU A 90 -20.78 8.53 11.72
CA LEU A 90 -20.25 9.14 10.51
C LEU A 90 -20.70 10.60 10.55
N SER A 91 -19.78 11.55 10.64
CA SER A 91 -20.11 12.96 10.81
C SER A 91 -19.05 13.87 10.20
N PRO A 92 -19.46 15.05 9.70
CA PRO A 92 -18.53 16.01 9.11
C PRO A 92 -17.38 16.38 10.03
N GLY A 93 -16.15 16.33 9.53
CA GLY A 93 -14.93 16.70 10.25
C GLY A 93 -14.47 15.69 11.33
N ALA A 94 -15.04 14.48 11.37
CA ALA A 94 -14.61 13.44 12.30
C ALA A 94 -13.28 12.76 11.92
N GLY A 95 -12.75 13.05 10.72
CA GLY A 95 -11.62 12.35 10.13
C GLY A 95 -12.05 11.06 9.43
N TRP A 96 -11.08 10.19 9.14
CA TRP A 96 -11.31 8.93 8.44
C TRP A 96 -12.14 7.94 9.27
N VAL A 97 -13.21 7.43 8.66
CA VAL A 97 -14.12 6.42 9.20
C VAL A 97 -14.24 5.30 8.19
N HIS A 98 -14.01 4.07 8.62
CA HIS A 98 -14.24 2.89 7.77
C HIS A 98 -15.71 2.48 7.85
N VAL A 99 -16.36 2.35 6.71
CA VAL A 99 -17.78 1.98 6.60
C VAL A 99 -17.94 0.74 5.75
N ALA A 100 -18.81 -0.18 6.17
CA ALA A 100 -19.10 -1.37 5.37
C ALA A 100 -20.54 -1.86 5.55
N LEU A 101 -21.03 -2.56 4.53
CA LEU A 101 -22.25 -3.37 4.61
C LEU A 101 -21.98 -4.79 4.13
N THR A 102 -22.72 -5.75 4.67
CA THR A 102 -22.75 -7.14 4.19
C THR A 102 -24.20 -7.58 4.03
N TRP A 103 -24.51 -8.28 2.95
CA TRP A 103 -25.78 -8.99 2.77
C TRP A 103 -25.53 -10.46 2.47
N ASP A 104 -26.08 -11.34 3.30
CA ASP A 104 -26.04 -12.80 3.14
C ASP A 104 -27.42 -13.28 2.67
N GLY A 105 -27.51 -13.77 1.43
CA GLY A 105 -28.74 -14.24 0.82
C GLY A 105 -29.23 -15.60 1.32
N ALA A 106 -28.36 -16.39 1.96
CA ALA A 106 -28.75 -17.67 2.58
C ALA A 106 -29.46 -17.45 3.92
N THR A 107 -28.99 -16.48 4.71
CA THR A 107 -29.61 -16.09 5.98
C THR A 107 -30.56 -14.91 5.86
N GLN A 108 -30.60 -14.25 4.70
CA GLN A 108 -31.34 -13.00 4.45
C GLN A 108 -30.99 -11.92 5.48
N THR A 109 -29.70 -11.77 5.78
CA THR A 109 -29.21 -10.86 6.81
C THR A 109 -28.41 -9.72 6.20
N HIS A 110 -28.85 -8.50 6.46
CA HIS A 110 -28.12 -7.26 6.22
C HIS A 110 -27.39 -6.86 7.51
N ARG A 111 -26.11 -6.50 7.42
CA ARG A 111 -25.33 -5.93 8.53
C ARG A 111 -24.62 -4.67 8.06
N GLN A 112 -24.49 -3.73 8.99
CA GLN A 112 -23.77 -2.48 8.81
C GLN A 112 -22.62 -2.41 9.82
N PHE A 113 -21.49 -1.84 9.40
CA PHE A 113 -20.29 -1.72 10.19
C PHE A 113 -19.69 -0.33 10.10
N VAL A 114 -19.14 0.14 11.22
CA VAL A 114 -18.33 1.35 11.32
C VAL A 114 -17.05 1.00 12.09
N ASN A 115 -15.89 1.37 11.55
CA ASN A 115 -14.56 1.11 12.12
C ASN A 115 -14.36 -0.36 12.53
N GLY A 116 -14.76 -1.28 11.64
CA GLY A 116 -14.64 -2.73 11.85
C GLY A 116 -15.64 -3.33 12.85
N VAL A 117 -16.55 -2.53 13.43
CA VAL A 117 -17.53 -2.97 14.43
C VAL A 117 -18.94 -2.95 13.83
N GLN A 118 -19.70 -4.03 14.04
CA GLN A 118 -21.09 -4.10 13.59
C GLN A 118 -21.95 -3.12 14.38
N THR A 119 -22.55 -2.14 13.69
CA THR A 119 -23.40 -1.09 14.28
C THR A 119 -24.88 -1.46 14.24
N ASN A 120 -25.32 -2.14 13.17
CA ASN A 120 -26.71 -2.50 12.97
C ASN A 120 -26.86 -3.78 12.14
N SER A 121 -28.04 -4.42 12.22
CA SER A 121 -28.42 -5.57 11.38
C SER A 121 -29.93 -5.70 11.27
N ALA A 122 -30.40 -6.09 10.09
CA ALA A 122 -31.81 -6.38 9.81
C ALA A 122 -31.97 -7.66 8.99
N SER A 123 -33.15 -8.27 9.09
CA SER A 123 -33.56 -9.34 8.17
C SER A 123 -34.24 -8.73 6.96
N THR A 124 -33.86 -9.18 5.76
CA THR A 124 -34.51 -8.78 4.49
C THR A 124 -35.59 -9.78 4.07
N ALA A 125 -36.05 -10.64 4.99
CA ALA A 125 -37.05 -11.65 4.70
C ALA A 125 -38.42 -11.00 4.48
N GLY A 126 -38.92 -11.05 3.24
CA GLY A 126 -40.26 -10.55 2.90
C GLY A 126 -40.31 -9.15 2.30
N ASP A 127 -39.17 -8.50 2.05
CA ASP A 127 -39.09 -7.13 1.50
C ASP A 127 -39.42 -7.02 -0.01
N GLY A 128 -40.01 -8.04 -0.62
CA GLY A 128 -40.60 -7.98 -1.96
C GLY A 128 -39.62 -7.82 -3.16
N GLY A 129 -38.38 -7.39 -2.94
CA GLY A 129 -37.32 -7.28 -3.97
C GLY A 129 -36.39 -8.50 -4.03
N LEU A 130 -36.03 -9.07 -2.87
CA LEU A 130 -35.09 -10.20 -2.77
C LEU A 130 -35.82 -11.50 -2.41
N SER A 131 -36.39 -12.16 -3.41
CA SER A 131 -37.00 -13.48 -3.23
C SER A 131 -35.92 -14.57 -3.08
N GLY A 132 -35.23 -14.59 -1.94
CA GLY A 132 -34.40 -15.70 -1.44
C GLY A 132 -33.22 -16.14 -2.32
N GLY A 133 -32.01 -16.03 -1.77
CA GLY A 133 -30.87 -16.84 -2.21
C GLY A 133 -29.80 -16.12 -3.03
N THR A 134 -30.13 -15.24 -3.98
CA THR A 134 -29.11 -14.59 -4.84
C THR A 134 -29.50 -13.19 -5.29
N ILE A 135 -28.51 -12.35 -5.58
CA ILE A 135 -28.66 -11.05 -6.24
C ILE A 135 -29.22 -11.26 -7.66
N ALA A 136 -30.45 -10.81 -7.94
CA ALA A 136 -31.18 -11.10 -9.17
C ALA A 136 -30.65 -10.28 -10.37
N GLY A 137 -30.25 -10.98 -11.45
CA GLY A 137 -29.40 -10.44 -12.53
C GLY A 137 -30.10 -9.80 -13.72
N ALA A 138 -30.91 -8.77 -13.56
CA ALA A 138 -31.25 -7.89 -14.69
C ALA A 138 -30.77 -6.46 -14.38
N SER A 139 -29.65 -6.10 -15.03
CA SER A 139 -28.97 -4.80 -14.93
C SER A 139 -28.52 -4.42 -13.52
N ASN A 140 -27.27 -4.76 -13.21
CA ASN A 140 -26.48 -4.00 -12.25
C ASN A 140 -26.21 -2.67 -12.95
N GLY A 141 -27.16 -1.72 -12.83
CA GLY A 141 -27.00 -0.36 -13.31
C GLY A 141 -25.67 0.24 -12.87
N PRO A 142 -25.26 1.37 -13.44
CA PRO A 142 -23.97 1.97 -13.10
C PRO A 142 -23.83 2.07 -11.58
N TRP A 143 -22.65 1.68 -11.11
CA TRP A 143 -22.26 1.86 -9.73
C TRP A 143 -21.48 3.15 -9.62
N PHE A 144 -21.65 3.82 -8.49
CA PHE A 144 -21.08 5.13 -8.28
C PHE A 144 -20.31 5.17 -6.98
N ILE A 145 -19.16 5.85 -7.00
CA ILE A 145 -18.38 6.20 -5.81
C ILE A 145 -18.44 7.72 -5.68
N GLY A 146 -18.86 8.20 -4.50
CA GLY A 146 -19.07 9.61 -4.19
C GLY A 146 -20.39 10.21 -4.70
N TYR A 147 -21.27 9.40 -5.28
CA TYR A 147 -22.52 9.87 -5.89
C TYR A 147 -23.67 8.88 -5.74
N ASP A 148 -24.88 9.43 -5.59
CA ASP A 148 -26.14 8.72 -5.70
C ASP A 148 -26.93 9.24 -6.91
N ASN A 149 -27.11 8.40 -7.94
CA ASN A 149 -27.87 8.72 -9.15
C ASN A 149 -29.40 8.74 -8.96
N CYS A 150 -29.87 9.09 -7.76
CA CYS A 150 -31.28 9.18 -7.46
C CYS A 150 -31.85 10.51 -7.95
N CYS A 151 -33.04 10.42 -8.57
CA CYS A 151 -33.95 11.53 -8.79
C CYS A 151 -33.33 12.75 -9.49
N VAL A 152 -34.09 13.85 -9.57
CA VAL A 152 -33.73 15.05 -10.35
C VAL A 152 -32.69 15.96 -9.67
N ASN A 153 -32.26 15.63 -8.45
CA ASN A 153 -31.31 16.41 -7.67
C ASN A 153 -30.05 15.57 -7.46
N THR A 154 -28.88 16.18 -7.57
CA THR A 154 -27.62 15.51 -7.27
C THR A 154 -27.51 15.24 -5.76
N ARG A 155 -26.80 14.17 -5.41
CA ARG A 155 -26.67 13.62 -4.05
C ARG A 155 -25.21 13.19 -3.84
N ASP A 156 -24.37 14.20 -3.95
CA ASP A 156 -22.92 14.14 -4.06
C ASP A 156 -22.31 14.20 -2.67
N LEU A 157 -21.33 13.36 -2.43
CA LEU A 157 -20.54 13.41 -1.21
C LEU A 157 -19.65 14.66 -1.23
N ASP A 158 -19.55 15.33 -0.08
CA ASP A 158 -18.49 16.30 0.19
C ASP A 158 -17.54 15.71 1.24
N GLY A 159 -16.31 15.43 0.83
CA GLY A 159 -15.33 14.75 1.64
C GLY A 159 -14.41 13.86 0.80
N GLN A 160 -13.77 12.90 1.45
CA GLN A 160 -12.78 12.04 0.82
C GLN A 160 -13.20 10.58 0.89
N ILE A 161 -12.88 9.81 -0.15
CA ILE A 161 -13.05 8.36 -0.17
C ILE A 161 -11.69 7.72 -0.48
N ASP A 162 -11.42 6.64 0.24
CA ASP A 162 -10.22 5.83 0.12
C ASP A 162 -10.58 4.33 0.20
N ASP A 163 -9.77 3.47 -0.42
CA ASP A 163 -9.81 2.01 -0.28
C ASP A 163 -11.21 1.40 -0.46
N ALA A 164 -11.86 1.76 -1.57
CA ALA A 164 -13.22 1.31 -1.88
C ALA A 164 -13.19 -0.10 -2.48
N ALA A 165 -14.07 -1.00 -2.00
CA ALA A 165 -14.08 -2.40 -2.44
C ALA A 165 -15.46 -3.06 -2.40
N VAL A 166 -15.62 -4.07 -3.27
CA VAL A 166 -16.83 -4.89 -3.38
C VAL A 166 -16.48 -6.38 -3.46
N TRP A 167 -17.22 -7.21 -2.72
CA TRP A 167 -17.15 -8.67 -2.81
C TRP A 167 -18.50 -9.26 -3.24
N ASN A 168 -18.48 -10.36 -3.98
CA ASN A 168 -19.67 -11.16 -4.32
C ASN A 168 -20.05 -12.18 -3.22
N GLN A 169 -19.59 -11.95 -2.00
CA GLN A 169 -19.96 -12.71 -0.81
C GLN A 169 -20.19 -11.78 0.38
N ALA A 170 -20.97 -12.27 1.33
CA ALA A 170 -21.13 -11.62 2.63
C ALA A 170 -19.92 -11.97 3.51
N LEU A 171 -19.05 -10.98 3.77
CA LEU A 171 -17.97 -11.15 4.73
C LEU A 171 -18.52 -11.25 6.14
N THR A 172 -17.86 -12.02 6.98
CA THR A 172 -18.18 -12.14 8.40
C THR A 172 -17.73 -10.89 9.18
N PRO A 173 -18.30 -10.62 10.37
CA PRO A 173 -17.82 -9.53 11.22
C PRO A 173 -16.31 -9.56 11.52
N ALA A 174 -15.72 -10.75 11.62
CA ALA A 174 -14.28 -10.91 11.84
C ALA A 174 -13.48 -10.50 10.60
N GLU A 175 -13.94 -10.89 9.40
CA GLU A 175 -13.33 -10.50 8.13
C GLU A 175 -13.47 -8.99 7.88
N ILE A 176 -14.61 -8.37 8.19
CA ILE A 176 -14.76 -6.91 8.14
C ILE A 176 -13.80 -6.21 9.10
N LYS A 177 -13.62 -6.75 10.31
CA LYS A 177 -12.63 -6.21 11.25
C LYS A 177 -11.20 -6.35 10.70
N GLN A 178 -10.89 -7.42 9.99
CA GLN A 178 -9.60 -7.58 9.32
C GLN A 178 -9.39 -6.56 8.21
N VAL A 179 -10.41 -6.30 7.38
CA VAL A 179 -10.37 -5.23 6.37
C VAL A 179 -10.07 -3.88 7.02
N TYR A 180 -10.74 -3.56 8.13
CA TYR A 180 -10.50 -2.33 8.88
C TYR A 180 -9.08 -2.26 9.50
N ASP A 181 -8.61 -3.32 10.15
CA ASP A 181 -7.33 -3.31 10.85
C ASP A 181 -6.12 -3.30 9.88
N ALA A 182 -6.25 -3.94 8.70
CA ALA A 182 -5.13 -4.24 7.81
C ALA A 182 -5.17 -3.54 6.43
N GLY A 183 -6.32 -3.02 6.00
CA GLY A 183 -6.51 -2.45 4.67
C GLY A 183 -6.56 -3.50 3.54
N LEU A 184 -6.70 -3.03 2.29
CA LEU A 184 -6.96 -3.90 1.13
C LEU A 184 -5.87 -3.91 0.05
N ASN A 185 -4.79 -3.12 0.19
CA ASN A 185 -3.69 -2.99 -0.79
C ASN A 185 -3.02 -4.31 -1.22
N ASN A 186 -3.38 -5.44 -0.60
CA ASN A 186 -2.88 -6.79 -0.86
C ASN A 186 -3.93 -7.78 -1.41
N THR A 187 -5.15 -7.36 -1.74
CA THR A 187 -6.24 -8.26 -2.18
C THR A 187 -6.47 -8.26 -3.69
N GLY A 188 -5.67 -7.50 -4.45
CA GLY A 188 -5.71 -7.39 -5.90
C GLY A 188 -5.44 -8.70 -6.67
N ALA A 189 -6.34 -9.16 -7.55
CA ALA A 189 -6.12 -10.23 -8.53
C ALA A 189 -5.08 -9.85 -9.61
N ALA A 190 -4.71 -8.57 -9.74
CA ALA A 190 -3.53 -8.17 -10.49
C ALA A 190 -2.21 -8.56 -9.80
N ASN A 191 -2.23 -8.99 -8.52
CA ASN A 191 -1.07 -9.51 -7.80
C ASN A 191 -0.94 -11.06 -7.84
N ALA A 192 -1.59 -11.74 -8.78
CA ALA A 192 -1.42 -13.17 -9.03
C ALA A 192 0.01 -13.58 -9.51
N PHE A 193 1.01 -12.68 -9.44
CA PHE A 193 2.41 -12.98 -9.73
C PHE A 193 3.31 -13.17 -8.50
N ALA A 194 2.79 -13.02 -7.29
CA ALA A 194 3.40 -13.60 -6.10
C ALA A 194 2.35 -14.47 -5.40
N SER A 195 2.41 -15.78 -5.61
CA SER A 195 1.59 -16.73 -4.86
C SER A 195 1.76 -16.47 -3.36
N SER A 196 0.74 -16.73 -2.54
CA SER A 196 0.85 -16.69 -1.06
C SER A 196 2.04 -17.50 -0.52
N ALA A 197 2.50 -18.49 -1.27
CA ALA A 197 3.72 -19.22 -0.97
C ALA A 197 4.98 -18.34 -1.06
N ALA A 198 5.07 -17.42 -2.03
CA ALA A 198 6.19 -16.48 -2.17
C ALA A 198 6.15 -15.37 -1.11
N LEU A 199 4.98 -14.80 -0.79
CA LEU A 199 4.84 -13.75 0.24
C LEU A 199 4.96 -14.31 1.67
N GLY A 200 4.35 -15.47 1.94
CA GLY A 200 4.56 -16.22 3.17
C GLY A 200 5.99 -16.75 3.31
N ALA A 201 6.68 -17.00 2.20
CA ALA A 201 8.11 -17.27 2.22
C ALA A 201 8.90 -16.01 2.56
N ILE A 202 8.63 -14.84 1.95
CA ILE A 202 9.34 -13.57 2.22
C ILE A 202 9.38 -13.24 3.72
N GLN A 203 8.31 -13.49 4.49
CA GLN A 203 8.34 -13.26 5.94
C GLN A 203 9.25 -14.25 6.71
N GLN A 204 9.52 -15.44 6.16
CA GLN A 204 10.41 -16.41 6.80
C GLN A 204 11.84 -15.86 6.84
N GLY A 205 12.41 -15.86 8.04
CA GLY A 205 13.76 -15.35 8.25
C GLY A 205 13.88 -13.84 8.12
N LEU A 206 12.80 -13.07 8.00
CA LEU A 206 12.88 -11.61 8.04
C LEU A 206 13.33 -11.16 9.46
N VAL A 207 14.44 -10.44 9.50
CA VAL A 207 15.13 -10.02 10.73
C VAL A 207 14.83 -8.56 11.07
N GLY A 208 14.71 -7.70 10.05
CA GLY A 208 14.38 -6.29 10.24
C GLY A 208 13.82 -5.68 8.96
N SER A 209 12.92 -4.70 9.13
CA SER A 209 12.24 -4.01 8.04
C SER A 209 12.08 -2.53 8.38
N TRP A 210 12.77 -1.68 7.62
CA TRP A 210 12.77 -0.22 7.76
C TRP A 210 12.22 0.40 6.47
N ASN A 211 10.93 0.71 6.47
CA ASN A 211 10.24 1.30 5.32
C ASN A 211 10.49 2.81 5.13
N MET A 212 11.13 3.46 6.10
CA MET A 212 11.42 4.90 6.09
C MET A 212 10.21 5.84 5.92
N ASP A 213 8.98 5.35 6.15
CA ASP A 213 7.74 6.15 6.01
C ASP A 213 7.37 7.02 7.21
N GLN A 214 8.25 7.15 8.20
CA GLN A 214 7.93 7.90 9.41
C GLN A 214 7.77 9.41 9.11
N ALA A 215 6.89 10.07 9.86
CA ALA A 215 6.68 11.50 9.73
C ALA A 215 7.95 12.30 10.07
N THR A 216 8.12 13.48 9.46
CA THR A 216 9.14 14.47 9.83
C THR A 216 9.12 14.74 11.34
N GLY A 217 10.30 14.94 11.92
CA GLY A 217 10.52 15.15 13.35
C GLY A 217 10.84 13.87 14.12
N THR A 218 10.76 12.70 13.46
CA THR A 218 11.08 11.41 14.08
C THR A 218 12.61 11.21 14.18
N GLN A 219 13.08 10.77 15.35
CA GLN A 219 14.51 10.60 15.68
C GLN A 219 15.06 9.18 15.38
N ALA A 220 14.26 8.29 14.81
CA ALA A 220 14.69 6.95 14.47
C ALA A 220 13.89 6.39 13.28
N ALA A 221 14.57 5.63 12.42
CA ALA A 221 13.89 4.75 11.48
C ALA A 221 13.37 3.52 12.22
N ALA A 222 12.06 3.28 12.14
CA ALA A 222 11.42 2.22 12.91
C ALA A 222 11.51 0.87 12.18
N ASP A 223 12.21 -0.09 12.79
CA ASP A 223 12.00 -1.51 12.47
C ASP A 223 10.58 -1.97 12.83
N SER A 224 9.89 -2.55 11.85
CA SER A 224 8.52 -3.04 11.97
C SER A 224 8.42 -4.52 12.39
N ILE A 225 9.55 -5.23 12.57
CA ILE A 225 9.58 -6.66 12.93
C ILE A 225 10.06 -6.91 14.36
N ASN A 226 11.30 -6.54 14.67
CA ASN A 226 12.02 -7.04 15.84
C ASN A 226 12.52 -5.93 16.76
N ASN A 227 11.99 -4.72 16.63
CA ASN A 227 12.38 -3.54 17.43
C ASN A 227 13.88 -3.18 17.27
N ASN A 228 14.49 -3.56 16.13
CA ASN A 228 15.85 -3.15 15.74
C ASN A 228 15.84 -1.71 15.17
N HIS A 229 15.23 -0.76 15.87
CA HIS A 229 15.11 0.62 15.38
C HIS A 229 16.50 1.27 15.20
N ALA A 230 16.65 2.06 14.14
CA ALA A 230 17.90 2.74 13.83
C ALA A 230 17.80 4.20 14.30
N ALA A 231 18.59 4.58 15.30
CA ALA A 231 18.61 5.94 15.83
C ALA A 231 19.35 6.88 14.87
N LEU A 232 18.72 7.99 14.49
CA LEU A 232 19.33 8.98 13.60
C LEU A 232 20.44 9.73 14.35
N THR A 233 21.57 9.95 13.70
CA THR A 233 22.75 10.60 14.26
C THR A 233 23.25 11.65 13.28
N ASN A 234 23.34 12.90 13.74
CA ASN A 234 23.70 14.11 12.98
C ASN A 234 22.73 14.58 11.89
N MET A 235 21.62 13.85 11.69
CA MET A 235 20.58 14.18 10.72
C MET A 235 19.62 15.28 11.23
N ASP A 236 19.17 16.18 10.33
CA ASP A 236 18.04 17.08 10.54
C ASP A 236 16.72 16.32 10.36
N VAL A 237 16.10 15.98 11.50
CA VAL A 237 14.80 15.29 11.53
C VAL A 237 13.67 16.02 10.79
N ASN A 238 13.81 17.29 10.39
CA ASN A 238 12.79 17.98 9.59
C ASN A 238 13.15 18.05 8.10
N GLY A 239 14.44 17.98 7.76
CA GLY A 239 14.96 18.10 6.40
C GLY A 239 15.20 16.76 5.72
N ASP A 240 15.68 15.77 6.47
CA ASP A 240 16.26 14.56 5.91
C ASP A 240 15.23 13.45 5.69
N TRP A 241 14.01 13.62 6.20
CA TRP A 241 12.88 12.80 5.78
C TRP A 241 12.32 13.37 4.49
N VAL A 242 12.65 12.76 3.34
CA VAL A 242 12.27 13.24 2.00
C VAL A 242 11.26 12.31 1.33
N SER A 243 10.80 12.65 0.13
CA SER A 243 10.00 11.73 -0.69
C SER A 243 10.87 10.57 -1.17
N GLY A 244 10.40 9.34 -0.93
CA GLY A 244 11.11 8.12 -1.29
C GLY A 244 10.73 7.58 -2.67
N GLN A 245 11.26 6.41 -2.99
CA GLN A 245 10.72 5.58 -4.07
C GLN A 245 9.32 5.09 -3.69
N ILE A 246 9.10 4.85 -2.40
CA ILE A 246 7.90 4.29 -1.80
C ILE A 246 7.61 5.14 -0.57
N GLY A 247 6.57 5.97 -0.62
CA GLY A 247 6.27 6.87 0.50
C GLY A 247 7.42 7.85 0.78
N ARG A 248 8.19 7.63 1.86
CA ARG A 248 9.29 8.51 2.29
C ARG A 248 10.63 7.77 2.36
N ALA A 249 11.71 8.55 2.30
CA ALA A 249 13.07 8.07 2.45
C ALA A 249 13.85 8.90 3.46
N LEU A 250 15.02 8.38 3.86
CA LEU A 250 16.04 9.18 4.54
C LEU A 250 17.09 9.66 3.52
N ASP A 251 17.38 10.95 3.57
CA ASP A 251 18.44 11.61 2.80
C ASP A 251 19.70 11.73 3.66
N PHE A 252 20.87 11.41 3.10
CA PHE A 252 22.16 11.43 3.78
C PHE A 252 23.11 12.40 3.07
N ASP A 253 23.77 13.28 3.83
CA ASP A 253 24.56 14.41 3.31
C ASP A 253 26.01 14.12 2.84
N GLY A 254 26.42 12.84 2.81
CA GLY A 254 27.78 12.45 2.45
C GLY A 254 28.88 12.87 3.43
N SER A 255 28.55 13.48 4.57
CA SER A 255 29.51 14.09 5.48
C SER A 255 29.55 13.45 6.85
N ASN A 256 28.40 13.28 7.51
CA ASN A 256 28.35 12.69 8.86
C ASN A 256 27.03 12.02 9.25
N ASP A 257 26.03 12.05 8.35
CA ASP A 257 24.73 11.46 8.58
C ASP A 257 24.79 9.93 8.65
N GLN A 258 24.04 9.37 9.60
CA GLN A 258 23.84 7.93 9.72
C GLN A 258 22.63 7.61 10.60
N ALA A 259 22.02 6.45 10.34
CA ALA A 259 21.08 5.84 11.28
C ALA A 259 21.69 4.55 11.85
N VAL A 260 21.72 4.41 13.19
CA VAL A 260 22.51 3.38 13.87
C VAL A 260 21.62 2.39 14.61
N ILE A 261 21.85 1.11 14.35
CA ILE A 261 21.31 -0.02 15.10
C ILE A 261 22.44 -0.60 15.94
N SER A 262 22.30 -0.65 17.27
CA SER A 262 23.38 -1.06 18.17
C SER A 262 23.91 -2.48 17.92
N GLY A 263 23.06 -3.35 17.36
CA GLY A 263 23.40 -4.69 16.93
C GLY A 263 22.14 -5.46 16.54
N ILE A 264 22.30 -6.48 15.69
CA ILE A 264 21.20 -7.34 15.23
C ILE A 264 21.59 -8.78 15.55
N SER A 265 21.23 -9.28 16.73
CA SER A 265 21.65 -10.64 17.15
C SER A 265 20.97 -11.76 16.36
N GLN A 266 19.83 -11.48 15.72
CA GLN A 266 19.00 -12.45 15.01
C GLN A 266 19.66 -12.96 13.72
N ILE A 267 20.64 -12.23 13.17
CA ILE A 267 21.39 -12.64 11.97
C ILE A 267 22.76 -13.26 12.33
N ASP A 268 23.19 -13.19 13.60
CA ASP A 268 24.49 -13.70 14.03
C ASP A 268 24.54 -15.23 13.95
N GLY A 269 25.58 -15.74 13.30
CA GLY A 269 25.76 -17.17 13.05
C GLY A 269 24.91 -17.74 11.90
N SER A 270 24.12 -16.93 11.19
CA SER A 270 23.32 -17.40 10.05
C SER A 270 24.22 -17.87 8.90
N PRO A 271 23.97 -19.03 8.27
CA PRO A 271 24.71 -19.47 7.08
C PRO A 271 24.26 -18.73 5.81
N GLU A 272 23.19 -17.94 5.91
CA GLU A 272 22.54 -17.26 4.79
C GLU A 272 22.14 -15.83 5.15
N MET A 273 22.06 -14.96 4.16
CA MET A 273 21.62 -13.58 4.35
C MET A 273 20.99 -13.00 3.09
N THR A 274 20.02 -12.13 3.26
CA THR A 274 19.59 -11.19 2.21
C THR A 274 19.52 -9.77 2.76
N ILE A 275 20.02 -8.80 1.99
CA ILE A 275 19.78 -7.37 2.21
C ILE A 275 19.08 -6.86 0.95
N SER A 276 17.94 -6.19 1.10
CA SER A 276 17.20 -5.52 0.02
C SER A 276 17.03 -4.06 0.39
N THR A 277 17.25 -3.14 -0.54
CA THR A 277 17.01 -1.71 -0.31
C THR A 277 16.81 -0.97 -1.63
N TRP A 278 16.05 0.12 -1.59
CA TRP A 278 16.08 1.13 -2.64
C TRP A 278 17.12 2.19 -2.30
N VAL A 279 17.85 2.67 -3.31
CA VAL A 279 18.83 3.75 -3.17
C VAL A 279 18.75 4.71 -4.34
N ASN A 280 19.04 5.98 -4.08
CA ASN A 280 19.23 7.01 -5.09
C ASN A 280 20.45 7.85 -4.71
N SER A 281 21.53 7.76 -5.48
CA SER A 281 22.77 8.49 -5.18
C SER A 281 22.75 9.89 -5.77
N ASP A 282 23.17 10.88 -5.01
CA ASP A 282 23.33 12.27 -5.47
C ASP A 282 24.62 12.48 -6.29
N GLY A 283 25.46 11.44 -6.38
CA GLY A 283 26.73 11.47 -7.12
C GLY A 283 27.82 12.24 -6.37
N GLY A 284 28.80 12.79 -7.08
CA GLY A 284 29.89 13.57 -6.45
C GLY A 284 30.99 12.73 -5.77
N ASN A 285 30.85 11.42 -5.77
CA ASN A 285 31.53 10.53 -4.87
C ASN A 285 32.58 9.65 -5.58
N ASN A 286 33.86 10.01 -5.40
CA ASN A 286 35.01 9.25 -5.92
C ASN A 286 35.57 8.27 -4.86
N GLY A 287 34.71 7.78 -3.95
CA GLY A 287 35.10 7.20 -2.67
C GLY A 287 34.31 5.97 -2.26
N TRP A 288 34.62 5.46 -1.07
CA TRP A 288 33.86 4.38 -0.46
C TRP A 288 32.69 5.00 0.30
N GLU A 289 31.47 4.49 0.09
CA GLU A 289 30.28 4.89 0.85
C GLU A 289 29.46 3.70 1.33
N GLY A 290 29.15 3.65 2.62
CA GLY A 290 28.29 2.59 3.17
C GLY A 290 26.82 2.91 3.01
N ILE A 291 26.06 2.03 2.35
CA ILE A 291 24.61 2.16 2.20
C ILE A 291 23.92 1.57 3.44
N PHE A 292 24.03 0.25 3.62
CA PHE A 292 23.61 -0.45 4.82
C PHE A 292 24.71 -1.43 5.20
N GLN A 293 25.45 -1.12 6.27
CA GLN A 293 26.71 -1.76 6.61
C GLN A 293 26.80 -2.14 8.08
N HIS A 294 27.23 -3.37 8.31
CA HIS A 294 27.80 -3.83 9.55
C HIS A 294 29.32 -3.90 9.41
N ARG A 295 30.05 -3.25 10.33
CA ARG A 295 31.49 -3.44 10.48
C ARG A 295 31.91 -3.49 11.93
N SER A 296 32.62 -4.56 12.29
CA SER A 296 33.24 -4.70 13.60
C SER A 296 34.56 -3.96 13.65
N ALA A 297 34.67 -3.00 14.59
CA ALA A 297 35.89 -2.24 14.82
C ALA A 297 37.03 -3.12 15.38
N ALA A 298 36.71 -4.30 15.95
CA ALA A 298 37.69 -5.16 16.60
C ALA A 298 38.49 -6.03 15.63
N ASN A 299 37.85 -6.52 14.56
CA ASN A 299 38.43 -7.52 13.65
C ASN A 299 38.19 -7.19 12.17
N ASN A 300 37.58 -6.03 11.87
CA ASN A 300 37.30 -5.54 10.53
C ASN A 300 36.34 -6.42 9.71
N ASN A 301 35.59 -7.28 10.40
CA ASN A 301 34.50 -8.07 9.83
C ASN A 301 33.41 -7.15 9.26
N GLN A 302 32.95 -7.43 8.03
CA GLN A 302 32.08 -6.56 7.25
C GLN A 302 30.93 -7.34 6.62
N ASN A 303 29.70 -6.84 6.72
CA ASN A 303 28.53 -7.39 6.03
C ASN A 303 27.65 -6.22 5.58
N GLY A 304 27.37 -6.10 4.28
CA GLY A 304 26.53 -5.00 3.80
C GLY A 304 26.76 -4.56 2.36
N LEU A 305 26.00 -3.54 1.97
CA LEU A 305 26.04 -2.90 0.64
C LEU A 305 26.80 -1.57 0.70
N MET A 306 27.60 -1.28 -0.32
CA MET A 306 28.38 -0.04 -0.43
C MET A 306 28.74 0.32 -1.87
N PHE A 307 29.06 1.59 -2.11
CA PHE A 307 29.81 2.02 -3.29
C PHE A 307 31.31 1.78 -3.06
N PRO A 308 32.04 1.16 -4.00
CA PRO A 308 33.47 0.91 -3.84
C PRO A 308 34.30 2.14 -4.24
N GLY A 309 35.30 2.49 -3.43
CA GLY A 309 36.21 3.61 -3.74
C GLY A 309 37.25 3.34 -4.82
N SER A 310 37.07 2.29 -5.63
CA SER A 310 37.88 1.99 -6.81
C SER A 310 37.01 1.28 -7.85
N GLY A 311 36.65 2.00 -8.91
CA GLY A 311 35.69 1.55 -9.92
C GLY A 311 35.08 2.74 -10.66
N PRO A 312 34.17 2.50 -11.62
CA PRO A 312 33.19 3.49 -12.05
C PRO A 312 32.44 4.08 -10.84
N ALA A 313 31.97 5.32 -10.90
CA ALA A 313 31.27 5.95 -9.76
C ALA A 313 29.87 5.36 -9.49
N ASP A 314 29.42 4.41 -10.33
CA ASP A 314 28.06 3.88 -10.39
C ASP A 314 28.02 2.34 -10.28
N ASP A 315 29.11 1.71 -9.82
CA ASP A 315 29.11 0.31 -9.43
C ASP A 315 28.81 0.14 -7.93
N LEU A 316 28.33 -1.04 -7.55
CA LEU A 316 27.95 -1.40 -6.19
C LEU A 316 28.70 -2.65 -5.75
N GLN A 317 28.95 -2.74 -4.45
CA GLN A 317 29.64 -3.85 -3.84
C GLN A 317 28.88 -4.43 -2.64
N GLY A 318 28.70 -5.74 -2.66
CA GLY A 318 28.25 -6.53 -1.52
C GLY A 318 29.44 -7.07 -0.74
N ARG A 319 29.47 -6.85 0.57
CA ARG A 319 30.51 -7.35 1.49
C ARG A 319 29.96 -8.52 2.31
N ILE A 320 30.75 -9.58 2.43
CA ILE A 320 30.51 -10.72 3.33
C ILE A 320 31.82 -11.13 4.00
N ASN A 321 31.92 -10.93 5.31
CA ASN A 321 33.07 -11.21 6.16
C ASN A 321 34.42 -10.59 5.71
N ASN A 322 35.35 -10.29 6.64
CA ASN A 322 36.62 -9.62 6.32
C ASN A 322 37.52 -10.45 5.37
N SER A 323 37.48 -10.10 4.08
CA SER A 323 38.59 -10.15 3.11
C SER A 323 39.18 -11.50 2.65
N ASN A 324 38.39 -12.55 2.46
CA ASN A 324 38.78 -13.73 1.65
C ASN A 324 37.60 -14.32 0.83
N PHE A 325 36.49 -13.60 0.79
CA PHE A 325 35.20 -14.02 0.26
C PHE A 325 34.88 -13.00 -0.85
N GLY A 326 34.51 -13.47 -2.05
CA GLY A 326 34.36 -12.61 -3.23
C GLY A 326 33.53 -11.36 -2.95
N ASP A 327 34.17 -10.20 -3.05
CA ASP A 327 33.46 -8.93 -3.11
C ASP A 327 32.65 -8.94 -4.41
N GLY A 328 31.37 -9.29 -4.32
CA GLY A 328 30.47 -9.20 -5.45
C GLY A 328 30.43 -7.74 -5.86
N THR A 329 30.97 -7.40 -7.02
CA THR A 329 30.97 -6.04 -7.55
C THR A 329 30.14 -6.05 -8.82
N THR A 330 29.20 -5.13 -8.94
CA THR A 330 28.33 -5.05 -10.12
C THR A 330 29.10 -4.51 -11.32
N PRO A 331 28.57 -4.67 -12.54
CA PRO A 331 29.04 -3.90 -13.70
C PRO A 331 28.89 -2.38 -13.49
N ALA A 332 29.63 -1.60 -14.29
CA ALA A 332 29.45 -0.15 -14.39
C ALA A 332 28.00 0.21 -14.79
N GLY A 333 27.47 1.31 -14.25
CA GLY A 333 26.11 1.78 -14.56
C GLY A 333 25.00 1.08 -13.78
N ALA A 334 25.33 0.31 -12.75
CA ALA A 334 24.36 -0.42 -11.94
C ALA A 334 23.52 0.50 -11.03
N ALA A 335 24.07 1.63 -10.59
CA ALA A 335 23.38 2.62 -9.78
C ALA A 335 23.65 4.04 -10.31
N PRO A 336 22.96 4.47 -11.38
CA PRO A 336 23.13 5.81 -11.93
C PRO A 336 22.73 6.90 -10.93
N THR A 337 23.48 7.99 -10.92
CA THR A 337 23.17 9.19 -10.11
C THR A 337 21.77 9.73 -10.40
N GLY A 338 21.05 10.11 -9.35
CA GLY A 338 19.72 10.72 -9.42
C GLY A 338 18.61 9.75 -9.83
N THR A 339 18.86 8.44 -9.78
CA THR A 339 17.90 7.40 -10.16
C THR A 339 17.72 6.41 -9.01
N TRP A 340 16.47 6.18 -8.62
CA TRP A 340 16.12 5.09 -7.70
C TRP A 340 16.41 3.73 -8.36
N VAL A 341 17.20 2.91 -7.67
CA VAL A 341 17.49 1.53 -8.06
C VAL A 341 17.24 0.57 -6.90
N HIS A 342 16.65 -0.58 -7.19
CA HIS A 342 16.46 -1.63 -6.19
C HIS A 342 17.67 -2.55 -6.15
N VAL A 343 18.37 -2.54 -5.02
CA VAL A 343 19.63 -3.28 -4.83
C VAL A 343 19.38 -4.41 -3.84
N VAL A 344 19.69 -5.64 -4.27
CA VAL A 344 19.57 -6.82 -3.39
C VAL A 344 20.83 -7.65 -3.42
N GLN A 345 21.35 -7.96 -2.23
CA GLN A 345 22.43 -8.92 -2.03
C GLN A 345 21.87 -10.21 -1.42
N THR A 346 22.18 -11.37 -1.98
CA THR A 346 21.90 -12.67 -1.35
C THR A 346 23.16 -13.49 -1.18
N TYR A 347 23.28 -14.15 -0.03
CA TYR A 347 24.44 -14.96 0.33
C TYR A 347 23.99 -16.29 0.92
N LYS A 348 24.66 -17.37 0.50
CA LYS A 348 24.52 -18.71 1.06
C LYS A 348 25.89 -19.38 1.16
N ALA A 349 26.30 -19.64 2.39
CA ALA A 349 27.62 -20.18 2.72
C ALA A 349 27.91 -21.48 1.96
N GLY A 350 29.04 -21.51 1.25
CA GLY A 350 29.47 -22.67 0.46
C GLY A 350 28.81 -22.78 -0.92
N GLU A 351 27.81 -21.95 -1.24
CA GLU A 351 27.03 -22.04 -2.47
C GLU A 351 27.17 -20.81 -3.36
N PHE A 352 26.77 -19.62 -2.91
CA PHE A 352 26.81 -18.42 -3.74
C PHE A 352 26.81 -17.11 -2.96
N HIS A 353 27.32 -16.06 -3.61
CA HIS A 353 27.08 -14.65 -3.28
C HIS A 353 26.58 -13.94 -4.54
N ARG A 354 25.43 -13.27 -4.47
CA ARG A 354 24.74 -12.68 -5.61
C ARG A 354 24.34 -11.24 -5.34
N ILE A 355 24.34 -10.44 -6.40
CA ILE A 355 23.78 -9.09 -6.39
C ILE A 355 22.78 -8.95 -7.53
N TYR A 356 21.63 -8.38 -7.21
CA TYR A 356 20.54 -8.07 -8.11
C TYR A 356 20.34 -6.56 -8.16
N ILE A 357 20.05 -6.05 -9.36
CA ILE A 357 19.68 -4.66 -9.62
C ILE A 357 18.35 -4.70 -10.35
N ASP A 358 17.35 -4.01 -9.80
CA ASP A 358 15.98 -3.98 -10.33
C ASP A 358 15.43 -5.39 -10.63
N GLY A 359 15.66 -6.32 -9.71
CA GLY A 359 15.21 -7.72 -9.82
C GLY A 359 16.06 -8.61 -10.74
N VAL A 360 17.02 -8.04 -11.48
CA VAL A 360 17.89 -8.77 -12.41
C VAL A 360 19.18 -9.16 -11.72
N LEU A 361 19.56 -10.44 -11.79
CA LEU A 361 20.86 -10.92 -11.30
C LEU A 361 21.99 -10.34 -12.17
N VAL A 362 22.83 -9.46 -11.59
CA VAL A 362 23.93 -8.80 -12.31
C VAL A 362 25.32 -9.31 -11.95
N GLN A 363 25.46 -9.96 -10.77
CA GLN A 363 26.71 -10.52 -10.30
C GLN A 363 26.46 -11.82 -9.51
N GLU A 364 27.28 -12.83 -9.74
CA GLU A 364 27.26 -14.10 -9.01
C GLU A 364 28.68 -14.65 -8.81
N ASP A 365 29.06 -14.88 -7.57
CA ASP A 365 30.22 -15.67 -7.19
C ASP A 365 29.77 -17.07 -6.74
N VAL A 366 30.05 -18.07 -7.58
CA VAL A 366 29.69 -19.48 -7.31
C VAL A 366 30.71 -20.14 -6.39
N GLY A 367 30.25 -20.96 -5.44
CA GLY A 367 31.09 -21.62 -4.45
C GLY A 367 31.68 -20.63 -3.44
N ALA A 368 30.94 -19.56 -3.14
CA ALA A 368 31.29 -18.60 -2.11
C ALA A 368 31.68 -19.34 -0.82
N SER A 369 32.78 -18.94 -0.18
CA SER A 369 33.40 -19.70 0.91
C SER A 369 32.46 -19.89 2.11
N ALA A 370 32.56 -21.03 2.80
CA ALA A 370 31.54 -21.54 3.75
C ALA A 370 31.50 -20.89 5.15
N GLY A 371 31.50 -19.55 5.23
CA GLY A 371 31.45 -18.82 6.50
C GLY A 371 30.03 -18.43 6.92
N ASN A 372 29.69 -18.55 8.19
CA ASN A 372 28.45 -17.96 8.71
C ASN A 372 28.62 -16.44 8.84
N ILE A 373 27.51 -15.71 8.79
CA ILE A 373 27.44 -14.29 9.08
C ILE A 373 27.84 -14.07 10.54
N ILE A 374 28.69 -13.08 10.77
CA ILE A 374 29.06 -12.64 12.11
C ILE A 374 28.57 -11.20 12.25
N SER A 375 27.71 -10.95 13.23
CA SER A 375 27.09 -9.64 13.52
C SER A 375 27.55 -9.13 14.89
N ASP A 376 28.86 -8.98 15.05
CA ASP A 376 29.56 -8.62 16.30
C ASP A 376 29.69 -7.11 16.55
N GLY A 377 28.84 -6.30 15.91
CA GLY A 377 28.86 -4.84 16.02
C GLY A 377 27.56 -4.19 15.55
N ALA A 378 27.59 -2.86 15.51
CA ALA A 378 26.45 -2.05 15.08
C ALA A 378 26.27 -2.08 13.55
N TRP A 379 25.01 -2.08 13.12
CA TRP A 379 24.59 -1.87 11.75
C TRP A 379 24.27 -0.40 11.52
N ARG A 380 24.55 0.12 10.33
CA ARG A 380 24.41 1.53 9.99
C ARG A 380 23.81 1.71 8.62
N PHE A 381 22.87 2.62 8.53
CA PHE A 381 22.48 3.26 7.28
C PHE A 381 23.38 4.46 7.03
N GLY A 382 23.78 4.66 5.79
CA GLY A 382 24.53 5.82 5.32
C GLY A 382 25.99 5.91 5.77
N ASN A 383 26.57 4.86 6.36
CA ASN A 383 27.97 4.91 6.81
C ASN A 383 28.66 3.53 6.89
N ASP A 384 29.89 3.45 6.36
CA ASP A 384 30.89 2.46 6.79
C ASP A 384 31.91 3.10 7.75
N VAL A 385 31.93 2.62 9.00
CA VAL A 385 32.71 3.19 10.12
C VAL A 385 34.24 3.19 9.91
N CYS A 386 34.77 2.50 8.90
CA CYS A 386 36.21 2.54 8.66
C CYS A 386 36.76 3.94 8.46
N CYS A 387 38.03 4.10 8.86
CA CYS A 387 38.89 5.10 8.26
C CYS A 387 38.43 6.55 8.54
N GLY A 388 37.61 6.76 9.58
CA GLY A 388 37.02 8.06 9.91
C GLY A 388 35.56 8.22 9.46
N GLY A 389 34.99 7.23 8.77
CA GLY A 389 33.67 7.27 8.19
C GLY A 389 33.74 7.30 6.66
N ARG A 390 32.75 6.65 6.05
CA ARG A 390 32.56 6.50 4.60
C ARG A 390 31.08 6.72 4.37
N PHE A 391 30.71 7.99 4.43
CA PHE A 391 29.34 8.47 4.52
C PHE A 391 28.71 8.51 3.15
N TYR A 392 27.50 7.98 3.05
CA TYR A 392 26.71 7.97 1.82
C TYR A 392 26.12 9.35 1.52
N ASP A 393 26.17 9.75 0.26
CA ASP A 393 25.51 10.96 -0.27
C ASP A 393 24.35 10.53 -1.17
N GLY A 394 23.13 10.71 -0.67
CA GLY A 394 21.90 10.31 -1.35
C GLY A 394 20.85 9.67 -0.43
N GLN A 395 19.80 9.15 -1.05
CA GLN A 395 18.60 8.66 -0.35
C GLN A 395 18.57 7.13 -0.22
N ILE A 396 18.06 6.63 0.91
CA ILE A 396 17.83 5.20 1.17
C ILE A 396 16.37 4.99 1.58
N ASP A 397 15.75 3.96 1.01
CA ASP A 397 14.35 3.62 1.21
C ASP A 397 14.12 2.10 1.27
N ASP A 398 13.07 1.69 1.98
CA ASP A 398 12.50 0.35 2.09
C ASP A 398 13.51 -0.79 2.24
N THR A 399 14.32 -0.70 3.30
CA THR A 399 15.36 -1.68 3.60
C THR A 399 14.82 -2.89 4.36
N GLY A 400 15.13 -4.09 3.88
CA GLY A 400 14.88 -5.35 4.56
C GLY A 400 16.16 -6.16 4.79
N LEU A 401 16.21 -6.90 5.89
CA LEU A 401 17.28 -7.84 6.23
C LEU A 401 16.69 -9.22 6.56
N TRP A 402 17.20 -10.28 5.95
CA TRP A 402 16.78 -11.67 6.20
C TRP A 402 17.96 -12.57 6.61
N SER A 403 17.67 -13.57 7.45
CA SER A 403 18.55 -14.69 7.83
C SER A 403 18.48 -15.87 6.87
N ARG A 404 18.10 -15.62 5.61
CA ARG A 404 18.09 -16.59 4.53
C ARG A 404 18.37 -15.93 3.20
N ALA A 405 18.77 -16.71 2.21
CA ALA A 405 18.88 -16.23 0.84
C ALA A 405 17.48 -16.20 0.19
N LEU A 406 17.07 -15.03 -0.31
CA LEU A 406 15.86 -14.90 -1.13
C LEU A 406 16.11 -15.44 -2.55
N SER A 407 15.08 -16.01 -3.15
CA SER A 407 15.05 -16.38 -4.55
C SER A 407 14.78 -15.16 -5.44
N GLY A 408 15.15 -15.23 -6.73
CA GLY A 408 14.86 -14.15 -7.68
C GLY A 408 13.37 -13.81 -7.79
N GLN A 409 12.47 -14.79 -7.58
CA GLN A 409 11.03 -14.55 -7.56
C GLN A 409 10.59 -13.74 -6.34
N GLU A 410 11.14 -14.05 -5.16
CA GLU A 410 10.88 -13.29 -3.94
C GLU A 410 11.44 -11.88 -4.03
N ILE A 411 12.61 -11.71 -4.65
CA ILE A 411 13.24 -10.41 -4.90
C ILE A 411 12.37 -9.55 -5.83
N GLU A 412 11.91 -10.12 -6.94
CA GLU A 412 11.03 -9.41 -7.87
C GLU A 412 9.68 -9.06 -7.22
N ALA A 413 9.15 -9.95 -6.39
CA ALA A 413 7.95 -9.67 -5.61
C ALA A 413 8.17 -8.49 -4.65
N ILE A 414 9.30 -8.42 -3.93
CA ILE A 414 9.65 -7.28 -3.07
C ILE A 414 9.78 -5.99 -3.88
N ARG A 415 10.44 -6.04 -5.04
CA ARG A 415 10.62 -4.87 -5.92
C ARG A 415 9.28 -4.30 -6.39
N GLN A 416 8.36 -5.16 -6.84
CA GLN A 416 7.03 -4.76 -7.30
C GLN A 416 6.12 -4.34 -6.14
N ALA A 417 6.20 -5.04 -5.00
CA ALA A 417 5.53 -4.71 -3.75
C ALA A 417 5.87 -3.29 -3.29
N GLY A 418 7.11 -2.86 -3.55
CA GLY A 418 7.54 -1.50 -3.33
C GLY A 418 6.80 -0.46 -4.19
N LEU A 419 6.49 -0.78 -5.45
CA LEU A 419 5.65 0.10 -6.29
C LEU A 419 4.18 0.19 -5.83
N ASN A 420 3.76 -0.66 -4.89
CA ASN A 420 2.38 -0.79 -4.40
C ASN A 420 2.23 -0.58 -2.87
N GLY A 421 3.26 -0.07 -2.17
CA GLY A 421 3.16 0.29 -0.74
C GLY A 421 3.17 -0.88 0.27
N ILE A 422 3.71 -2.05 -0.10
CA ILE A 422 3.76 -3.23 0.77
C ILE A 422 5.15 -3.30 1.44
N SER A 423 5.26 -2.75 2.65
CA SER A 423 6.42 -2.97 3.55
C SER A 423 6.69 -4.47 3.73
N HIS A 424 7.95 -4.86 3.98
CA HIS A 424 8.37 -6.26 4.21
C HIS A 424 7.58 -6.99 5.33
N THR A 425 6.73 -6.28 6.06
CA THR A 425 5.99 -6.73 7.25
C THR A 425 4.49 -6.87 7.08
N ARG A 426 3.90 -6.45 5.95
CA ARG A 426 2.43 -6.54 5.84
C ARG A 426 2.02 -8.01 5.80
N ALA A 427 1.35 -8.43 6.87
CA ALA A 427 0.73 -9.74 6.98
C ALA A 427 -0.21 -9.94 5.80
N PHE A 428 0.08 -10.97 5.01
CA PHE A 428 -0.80 -11.44 3.96
C PHE A 428 -2.11 -11.94 4.60
N ILE A 429 -3.26 -11.51 4.07
CA ILE A 429 -4.52 -12.19 4.32
C ILE A 429 -4.39 -13.59 3.70
N PRO A 430 -4.48 -14.70 4.46
CA PRO A 430 -4.26 -16.04 3.91
C PRO A 430 -5.10 -16.30 2.66
N GLU A 431 -4.47 -16.89 1.63
CA GLU A 431 -5.03 -17.15 0.28
C GLU A 431 -6.27 -18.05 0.25
N ASP A 432 -6.65 -18.61 1.40
CA ASP A 432 -7.79 -19.51 1.56
C ASP A 432 -9.00 -18.85 2.24
N THR A 433 -9.01 -17.53 2.40
CA THR A 433 -10.16 -16.82 2.97
C THR A 433 -11.14 -16.35 1.88
N PRO A 434 -12.46 -16.40 2.15
CA PRO A 434 -13.50 -15.76 1.32
C PRO A 434 -13.14 -14.35 0.85
N LEU A 435 -12.41 -13.58 1.67
CA LEU A 435 -11.90 -12.23 1.41
C LEU A 435 -11.18 -12.03 0.07
N GLN A 436 -10.40 -13.00 -0.42
CA GLN A 436 -9.68 -12.85 -1.70
C GLN A 436 -10.43 -13.48 -2.87
N GLN A 437 -11.04 -14.65 -2.67
CA GLN A 437 -11.71 -15.40 -3.75
C GLN A 437 -13.02 -14.75 -4.21
N SER A 438 -13.63 -13.91 -3.36
CA SER A 438 -14.90 -13.25 -3.64
C SER A 438 -14.78 -11.78 -4.00
N LEU A 439 -13.58 -11.20 -4.00
CA LEU A 439 -13.39 -9.79 -4.33
C LEU A 439 -13.72 -9.54 -5.82
N VAL A 440 -14.51 -8.51 -6.08
CA VAL A 440 -15.10 -8.18 -7.39
C VAL A 440 -14.51 -6.91 -7.99
N GLY A 441 -14.18 -5.93 -7.15
CA GLY A 441 -13.44 -4.74 -7.54
C GLY A 441 -12.84 -4.08 -6.31
N HIS A 442 -11.67 -3.46 -6.48
CA HIS A 442 -10.96 -2.77 -5.42
C HIS A 442 -10.15 -1.59 -5.97
N TRP A 443 -10.51 -0.38 -5.56
CA TRP A 443 -9.91 0.88 -5.97
C TRP A 443 -9.15 1.47 -4.77
N THR A 444 -7.82 1.38 -4.83
CA THR A 444 -6.92 1.83 -3.75
C THR A 444 -6.72 3.34 -3.74
N PHE A 445 -6.89 4.00 -4.89
CA PHE A 445 -6.55 5.40 -5.07
C PHE A 445 -5.07 5.77 -4.82
N ASP A 446 -4.19 4.75 -4.82
CA ASP A 446 -2.73 4.89 -4.58
C ASP A 446 -1.89 5.14 -5.84
N GLN A 447 -2.51 5.03 -6.99
CA GLN A 447 -1.88 5.20 -8.30
C GLN A 447 -1.26 6.60 -8.48
N ALA A 448 -0.29 6.70 -9.38
CA ALA A 448 0.40 7.96 -9.67
C ALA A 448 -0.62 9.10 -9.89
N ARG A 449 -0.43 10.20 -9.16
CA ARG A 449 -1.23 11.44 -9.26
C ARG A 449 -1.39 11.82 -10.75
N PHE A 450 -2.52 12.45 -11.12
CA PHE A 450 -2.81 13.00 -12.47
C PHE A 450 -3.45 12.07 -13.52
N THR A 451 -3.99 10.90 -13.17
CA THR A 451 -4.77 10.08 -14.13
C THR A 451 -6.28 10.40 -14.07
N PRO A 452 -7.01 10.37 -15.21
CA PRO A 452 -8.47 10.54 -15.26
C PRO A 452 -9.25 9.22 -15.03
N THR A 453 -8.59 8.17 -14.58
CA THR A 453 -9.15 6.82 -14.43
C THR A 453 -8.67 6.25 -13.10
N ALA A 454 -9.58 5.84 -12.22
CA ALA A 454 -9.25 5.03 -11.05
C ALA A 454 -9.18 3.55 -11.47
N PHE A 455 -8.01 2.93 -11.28
CA PHE A 455 -7.79 1.55 -11.67
C PHE A 455 -8.33 0.59 -10.60
N ASP A 456 -9.02 -0.44 -11.07
CA ASP A 456 -9.37 -1.59 -10.23
C ASP A 456 -8.14 -2.49 -10.12
N SER A 457 -7.68 -2.74 -8.89
CA SER A 457 -6.53 -3.61 -8.60
C SER A 457 -6.76 -5.09 -8.95
N LEU A 458 -7.99 -5.49 -9.31
CA LEU A 458 -8.29 -6.82 -9.89
C LEU A 458 -8.26 -6.82 -11.43
N GLY A 459 -8.40 -5.64 -12.02
CA GLY A 459 -8.68 -5.45 -13.44
C GLY A 459 -10.14 -5.78 -13.81
N GLY A 460 -10.68 -5.03 -14.78
CA GLY A 460 -11.98 -5.31 -15.40
C GLY A 460 -13.15 -4.46 -14.89
N ALA A 461 -12.95 -3.66 -13.84
CA ALA A 461 -13.91 -2.67 -13.37
C ALA A 461 -13.30 -1.25 -13.21
N ASP A 462 -12.36 -0.86 -14.06
CA ASP A 462 -11.78 0.50 -14.04
C ASP A 462 -12.88 1.57 -14.13
N ALA A 463 -12.72 2.63 -13.34
CA ALA A 463 -13.70 3.69 -13.23
C ALA A 463 -13.17 4.99 -13.84
N ALA A 464 -13.99 5.60 -14.70
CA ALA A 464 -13.66 6.90 -15.28
C ALA A 464 -14.02 8.02 -14.29
N MET A 465 -13.14 9.01 -14.17
CA MET A 465 -13.46 10.26 -13.50
C MET A 465 -14.42 11.07 -14.36
N SER A 466 -15.50 11.54 -13.74
CA SER A 466 -16.33 12.61 -14.28
C SER A 466 -16.20 13.80 -13.35
N GLY A 467 -16.02 14.99 -13.92
CA GLY A 467 -15.99 16.27 -13.21
C GLY A 467 -14.80 16.59 -12.31
N MET A 468 -13.91 15.63 -12.06
CA MET A 468 -12.72 15.82 -11.22
C MET A 468 -11.53 16.45 -11.97
N ASP A 469 -10.74 17.26 -11.27
CA ASP A 469 -9.41 17.72 -11.68
C ASP A 469 -8.32 16.79 -11.14
N ALA A 470 -7.72 16.00 -12.05
CA ALA A 470 -6.63 15.10 -11.71
C ALA A 470 -5.39 15.83 -11.13
N GLY A 471 -5.32 17.17 -11.23
CA GLY A 471 -4.32 18.05 -10.62
C GLY A 471 -4.50 18.26 -9.11
N SER A 472 -5.74 18.40 -8.64
CA SER A 472 -6.06 18.81 -7.27
C SER A 472 -6.78 17.75 -6.45
N ASP A 473 -7.47 16.82 -7.11
CA ASP A 473 -8.43 15.96 -6.42
C ASP A 473 -7.81 14.66 -5.92
N TRP A 474 -6.55 14.39 -6.27
CA TRP A 474 -5.72 13.36 -5.64
C TRP A 474 -5.06 13.91 -4.36
N VAL A 475 -5.50 13.40 -3.21
CA VAL A 475 -5.06 13.82 -1.88
C VAL A 475 -4.41 12.67 -1.10
N ALA A 476 -3.87 12.95 0.09
CA ALA A 476 -3.38 11.89 0.97
C ALA A 476 -4.57 11.17 1.63
N GLY A 477 -4.57 9.84 1.56
CA GLY A 477 -5.62 8.98 2.10
C GLY A 477 -5.38 8.52 3.53
N GLN A 478 -6.29 7.69 4.01
CA GLN A 478 -6.09 6.89 5.21
C GLN A 478 -5.01 5.82 4.97
N ILE A 479 -4.98 5.26 3.77
CA ILE A 479 -3.99 4.31 3.28
C ILE A 479 -3.49 4.86 1.94
N GLY A 480 -2.30 5.48 1.95
CA GLY A 480 -1.68 6.01 0.73
C GLY A 480 -2.40 7.23 0.15
N GLY A 481 -3.04 7.09 -1.01
CA GLY A 481 -3.76 8.15 -1.73
C GLY A 481 -5.27 8.08 -1.51
N ALA A 482 -5.96 9.20 -1.69
CA ALA A 482 -7.41 9.28 -1.66
C ALA A 482 -7.91 10.28 -2.69
N LEU A 483 -9.23 10.32 -2.86
CA LEU A 483 -9.88 11.28 -3.74
C LEU A 483 -10.75 12.26 -2.98
N GLN A 484 -10.64 13.53 -3.37
CA GLN A 484 -11.44 14.63 -2.86
C GLN A 484 -12.72 14.80 -3.70
N PHE A 485 -13.84 14.88 -2.99
CA PHE A 485 -15.17 15.20 -3.52
C PHE A 485 -15.61 16.51 -2.85
N ASP A 486 -16.11 17.49 -3.61
CA ASP A 486 -16.33 18.87 -3.13
C ASP A 486 -17.80 19.24 -2.87
N GLY A 487 -18.72 18.27 -3.03
CA GLY A 487 -20.15 18.47 -2.86
C GLY A 487 -20.80 19.48 -3.82
N GLY A 488 -20.13 19.89 -4.90
CA GLY A 488 -20.56 20.93 -5.83
C GLY A 488 -21.18 20.43 -7.15
N ASN A 489 -22.18 21.17 -7.66
CA ASN A 489 -22.89 20.93 -8.93
C ASN A 489 -21.95 20.95 -10.17
N ASP A 490 -22.18 20.06 -11.16
CA ASP A 490 -22.99 20.42 -12.33
C ASP A 490 -23.54 19.22 -13.14
N GLN A 491 -24.80 19.40 -13.55
CA GLN A 491 -25.72 18.46 -14.22
C GLN A 491 -25.36 18.15 -15.68
N ALA A 492 -25.75 16.97 -16.18
CA ALA A 492 -26.02 16.77 -17.61
C ALA A 492 -27.54 16.89 -17.88
N VAL A 493 -27.94 17.92 -18.64
CA VAL A 493 -29.29 18.00 -19.24
C VAL A 493 -29.22 17.62 -20.72
N ILE A 494 -29.85 16.47 -20.99
CA ILE A 494 -30.18 15.73 -22.24
C ILE A 494 -28.99 15.19 -23.04
#